data_AF-A0AAE0CVG5-F1
#
_entry.id   AF-A0AAE0CVG5-F1
#
_cell.length_a   1.000
_cell.length_b   1.000
_cell.length_c   1.000
_cell.angle_alpha   90.00
_cell.angle_beta   90.00
_cell.angle_gamma   90.00
#
_symmetry.space_group_name_H-M   'P 1'
#
loop_
_entity.id
_entity.type
_entity.pdbx_description
1 polymer ?
#
loop_
_entity_poly.entity_id
_entity_poly.type
_entity_poly.pdbx_seq_one_letter_code
_entity_poly.pdbx_strand_id
1 'polypeptide(L)'
;MTKMTSSMKELLKTVKGDWFKGKLTRHDHFEALARIDDALNRVPEEFAIQDRRRFMSSCFGHFMSMHRELKFSGGVIHHLLLRELDHDWPTDEMWFLLGNHVVRFSKVEFNLITGLRFGVVPDISMYVAVENSIHQRYFPAHDEVSLDDLRVALTHGEFQKAYDVLKLCLIYMLNWILIGVDKRVKIPFWQFRLVENLNAFDAFP
;
A
#
# COMPACT_ATOMS: atom_id res chain seq x y z
N MET A 1 39.07 0.37 -6.55
CA MET A 1 37.73 0.18 -5.95
C MET A 1 37.75 0.11 -4.42
N THR A 2 38.73 -0.53 -3.77
CA THR A 2 38.78 -0.76 -2.29
C THR A 2 38.83 0.50 -1.41
N LYS A 3 39.41 1.61 -1.90
CA LYS A 3 39.43 2.90 -1.16
C LYS A 3 38.05 3.57 -1.08
N MET A 4 37.27 3.51 -2.17
CA MET A 4 35.96 4.15 -2.25
C MET A 4 34.96 3.50 -1.29
N THR A 5 35.00 2.17 -1.16
CA THR A 5 34.14 1.41 -0.24
C THR A 5 34.52 1.58 1.23
N SER A 6 35.77 1.96 1.53
CA SER A 6 36.20 2.26 2.91
C SER A 6 35.67 3.62 3.36
N SER A 7 35.75 4.61 2.48
CA SER A 7 35.19 5.96 2.71
C SER A 7 33.66 5.93 2.86
N MET A 8 32.95 5.11 2.08
CA MET A 8 31.48 5.01 2.19
C MET A 8 30.99 4.36 3.49
N LYS A 9 31.83 3.59 4.20
CA LYS A 9 31.46 3.04 5.52
C LYS A 9 31.45 4.11 6.62
N GLU A 10 32.18 5.20 6.41
CA GLU A 10 32.22 6.36 7.31
C GLU A 10 30.95 7.20 7.19
N LEU A 11 30.23 7.06 6.06
CA LEU A 11 28.96 7.70 5.78
C LEU A 11 27.75 6.87 6.26
N LEU A 12 27.91 5.88 7.14
CA LEU A 12 26.74 5.17 7.68
C LEU A 12 26.02 6.04 8.71
N LYS A 13 24.69 6.19 8.62
CA LYS A 13 23.88 6.87 9.65
C LYS A 13 24.06 6.23 11.01
N THR A 14 24.17 4.90 11.04
CA THR A 14 24.52 4.14 12.23
C THR A 14 25.87 3.47 12.02
N VAL A 15 26.90 4.06 12.61
CA VAL A 15 28.25 3.49 12.58
C VAL A 15 28.25 2.09 13.17
N LYS A 16 29.11 1.21 12.66
CA LYS A 16 29.09 -0.23 13.01
C LYS A 16 29.24 -0.52 14.50
N GLY A 17 29.94 0.34 15.24
CA GLY A 17 30.08 0.21 16.70
C GLY A 17 28.75 0.34 17.45
N ASP A 18 27.79 1.05 16.86
CA ASP A 18 26.51 1.39 17.48
C ASP A 18 25.36 0.51 16.96
N TRP A 19 25.69 -0.53 16.19
CA TRP A 19 24.69 -1.48 15.72
C TRP A 19 24.06 -2.22 16.90
N PHE A 20 22.74 -2.12 16.99
CA PHE A 20 21.96 -2.76 18.05
C PHE A 20 21.09 -3.88 17.48
N LYS A 21 20.68 -4.80 18.36
CA LYS A 21 19.65 -5.79 18.02
C LYS A 21 18.28 -5.12 18.14
N GLY A 22 17.65 -4.86 17.00
CA GLY A 22 16.25 -4.45 16.93
C GLY A 22 15.33 -5.65 16.75
N LYS A 23 14.15 -5.59 17.38
CA LYS A 23 13.06 -6.52 17.08
C LYS A 23 11.90 -5.71 16.50
N LEU A 24 11.70 -5.83 15.20
CA LEU A 24 10.47 -5.39 14.54
C LEU A 24 9.38 -6.43 14.84
N THR A 25 8.35 -6.00 15.56
CA THR A 25 7.20 -6.84 15.97
C THR A 25 6.01 -6.73 15.03
N ARG A 26 6.09 -5.92 13.97
CA ARG A 26 5.02 -5.84 12.97
C ARG A 26 5.06 -7.04 12.05
N HIS A 27 3.89 -7.62 11.85
CA HIS A 27 3.62 -8.61 10.82
C HIS A 27 3.36 -7.88 9.51
N ASP A 28 3.76 -8.46 8.37
CA ASP A 28 3.27 -7.97 7.10
C ASP A 28 1.78 -8.25 6.92
N HIS A 29 1.19 -7.58 5.95
CA HIS A 29 -0.22 -7.73 5.61
C HIS A 29 -0.41 -8.38 4.24
N PHE A 30 0.62 -9.02 3.66
CA PHE A 30 0.51 -9.62 2.32
C PHE A 30 -0.43 -10.81 2.28
N GLU A 31 -0.62 -11.53 3.40
CA GLU A 31 -1.67 -12.53 3.55
C GLU A 31 -3.07 -11.95 3.26
N ALA A 32 -3.26 -10.64 3.46
CA ALA A 32 -4.53 -9.99 3.17
C ALA A 32 -4.84 -9.88 1.67
N LEU A 33 -3.87 -10.15 0.78
CA LEU A 33 -4.13 -10.32 -0.66
C LEU A 33 -5.07 -11.49 -0.93
N ALA A 34 -4.98 -12.58 -0.15
CA ALA A 34 -5.90 -13.71 -0.28
C ALA A 34 -7.36 -13.29 0.01
N ARG A 35 -7.57 -12.36 0.95
CA ARG A 35 -8.92 -11.82 1.24
C ARG A 35 -9.49 -11.03 0.07
N ILE A 36 -8.64 -10.36 -0.72
CA ILE A 36 -9.07 -9.68 -1.94
C ILE A 36 -9.51 -10.70 -2.98
N ASP A 37 -8.73 -11.78 -3.16
CA ASP A 37 -9.11 -12.87 -4.04
C ASP A 37 -10.44 -13.50 -3.64
N ASP A 38 -10.63 -13.76 -2.35
CA ASP A 38 -11.87 -14.31 -1.78
C ASP A 38 -13.06 -13.37 -1.98
N ALA A 39 -12.88 -12.06 -1.81
CA ALA A 39 -13.94 -11.09 -2.01
C ALA A 39 -14.36 -11.01 -3.49
N LEU A 40 -13.39 -10.98 -4.40
CA LEU A 40 -13.64 -10.98 -5.85
C LEU A 40 -14.26 -12.29 -6.35
N ASN A 41 -14.06 -13.42 -5.66
CA ASN A 41 -14.68 -14.70 -6.01
C ASN A 41 -16.12 -14.86 -5.49
N ARG A 42 -16.58 -14.00 -4.58
CA ARG A 42 -17.91 -14.09 -3.96
C ARG A 42 -18.99 -13.31 -4.70
N VAL A 43 -18.63 -12.52 -5.70
CA VAL A 43 -19.60 -11.78 -6.52
C VAL A 43 -20.08 -12.64 -7.68
N PRO A 44 -21.26 -12.33 -8.26
CA PRO A 44 -21.73 -12.97 -9.50
C PRO A 44 -20.64 -13.04 -10.58
N GLU A 45 -20.59 -14.12 -11.34
CA GLU A 45 -19.49 -14.44 -12.27
C GLU A 45 -19.25 -13.30 -13.29
N GLU A 46 -20.31 -12.68 -13.78
CA GLU A 46 -20.26 -11.54 -14.68
C GLU A 46 -19.52 -10.34 -14.08
N PHE A 47 -19.77 -10.05 -12.80
CA PHE A 47 -19.08 -8.97 -12.08
C PHE A 47 -17.67 -9.40 -11.71
N ALA A 48 -17.43 -10.67 -11.37
CA ALA A 48 -16.11 -11.17 -11.03
C ALA A 48 -15.13 -11.00 -12.19
N ILE A 49 -15.54 -11.32 -13.42
CA ILE A 49 -14.72 -11.14 -14.63
C ILE A 49 -14.41 -9.66 -14.85
N GLN A 50 -15.43 -8.81 -14.77
CA GLN A 50 -15.31 -7.37 -15.00
C GLN A 50 -14.41 -6.70 -13.94
N ASP A 51 -14.64 -7.02 -12.67
CA ASP A 51 -13.90 -6.46 -11.54
C ASP A 51 -12.45 -6.94 -11.54
N ARG A 52 -12.20 -8.23 -11.80
CA ARG A 52 -10.83 -8.74 -11.94
C ARG A 52 -10.10 -8.05 -13.09
N ARG A 53 -10.73 -7.92 -14.25
CA ARG A 53 -10.11 -7.22 -15.39
C ARG A 53 -9.77 -5.78 -15.04
N ARG A 54 -10.67 -5.07 -14.37
CA ARG A 54 -10.44 -3.67 -13.97
C ARG A 54 -9.41 -3.54 -12.86
N PHE A 55 -9.33 -4.51 -11.96
CA PHE A 55 -8.29 -4.59 -10.93
C PHE A 55 -6.92 -4.75 -11.58
N MET A 56 -6.78 -5.72 -12.50
CA MET A 56 -5.53 -5.99 -13.20
C MET A 56 -5.02 -4.77 -13.97
N SER A 57 -5.91 -3.89 -14.43
CA SER A 57 -5.54 -2.63 -15.10
C SER A 57 -5.40 -1.42 -14.16
N SER A 58 -5.60 -1.59 -12.85
CA SER A 58 -5.46 -0.52 -11.84
C SER A 58 -4.00 -0.30 -11.48
N CYS A 59 -3.73 0.77 -10.72
CA CYS A 59 -2.39 1.02 -10.15
C CYS A 59 -1.89 -0.13 -9.26
N PHE A 60 -2.78 -0.99 -8.73
CA PHE A 60 -2.42 -2.14 -7.90
C PHE A 60 -2.45 -3.48 -8.64
N GLY A 61 -2.66 -3.47 -9.95
CA GLY A 61 -2.85 -4.71 -10.73
C GLY A 61 -1.73 -5.72 -10.60
N HIS A 62 -0.48 -5.27 -10.45
CA HIS A 62 0.69 -6.15 -10.30
C HIS A 62 0.66 -6.97 -9.01
N PHE A 63 0.00 -6.51 -7.95
CA PHE A 63 -0.15 -7.29 -6.71
C PHE A 63 -1.00 -8.55 -6.91
N MET A 64 -1.94 -8.54 -7.86
CA MET A 64 -2.74 -9.72 -8.15
C MET A 64 -1.87 -10.87 -8.68
N SER A 65 -0.81 -10.54 -9.42
CA SER A 65 0.18 -11.49 -9.95
C SER A 65 1.28 -11.87 -8.96
N MET A 66 1.32 -11.26 -7.77
CA MET A 66 2.39 -11.46 -6.80
C MET A 66 2.26 -12.80 -6.07
N HIS A 67 3.36 -13.49 -5.83
CA HIS A 67 3.33 -14.73 -5.04
C HIS A 67 2.80 -14.46 -3.63
N ARG A 68 1.84 -15.29 -3.18
CA ARG A 68 1.18 -15.12 -1.87
C ARG A 68 2.03 -15.61 -0.68
N GLU A 69 3.17 -16.26 -0.94
CA GLU A 69 4.06 -16.84 0.07
C GLU A 69 5.25 -15.93 0.45
N LEU A 70 5.09 -14.62 0.31
CA LEU A 70 6.12 -13.67 0.74
C LEU A 70 6.25 -13.70 2.26
N LYS A 71 7.44 -14.07 2.75
CA LYS A 71 7.73 -14.07 4.18
C LYS A 71 8.40 -12.76 4.57
N PHE A 72 7.73 -11.99 5.41
CA PHE A 72 8.36 -10.82 6.03
C PHE A 72 9.42 -11.23 7.04
N SER A 73 10.56 -10.56 6.99
CA SER A 73 11.60 -10.69 7.99
C SER A 73 11.96 -9.33 8.55
N GLY A 74 11.44 -9.03 9.74
CA GLY A 74 11.82 -7.82 10.48
C GLY A 74 13.33 -7.73 10.72
N GLY A 75 14.02 -8.87 10.83
CA GLY A 75 15.48 -8.90 10.92
C GLY A 75 16.18 -8.42 9.65
N VAL A 76 15.66 -8.81 8.47
CA VAL A 76 16.18 -8.32 7.17
C VAL A 76 15.98 -6.81 7.06
N ILE A 77 14.78 -6.30 7.38
CA ILE A 77 14.49 -4.86 7.34
C ILE A 77 15.37 -4.10 8.34
N HIS A 78 15.49 -4.58 9.58
CA HIS A 78 16.37 -3.97 10.59
C HIS A 78 17.82 -3.88 10.09
N HIS A 79 18.35 -4.98 9.54
CA HIS A 79 19.71 -4.99 9.00
C HIS A 79 19.86 -4.13 7.74
N LEU A 80 18.82 -3.99 6.92
CA LEU A 80 18.82 -3.06 5.80
C LEU A 80 18.93 -1.61 6.29
N LEU A 81 18.13 -1.22 7.28
CA LEU A 81 18.13 0.14 7.86
C LEU A 81 19.46 0.50 8.53
N LEU A 82 20.13 -0.44 9.21
CA LEU A 82 21.47 -0.22 9.77
C LEU A 82 22.56 0.06 8.71
N ARG A 83 22.25 -0.13 7.43
CA ARG A 83 23.13 0.14 6.29
C ARG A 83 22.77 1.42 5.54
N GLU A 84 21.82 2.18 6.06
CA GLU A 84 21.45 3.48 5.51
C GLU A 84 22.63 4.46 5.62
N LEU A 85 22.86 5.19 4.54
CA LEU A 85 23.92 6.18 4.43
C LEU A 85 23.41 7.55 4.88
N ASP A 86 24.22 8.25 5.67
CA ASP A 86 24.07 9.66 5.95
C ASP A 86 24.63 10.44 4.77
N HIS A 87 23.83 11.35 4.22
CA HIS A 87 24.18 12.05 2.99
C HIS A 87 23.53 13.43 2.91
N ASP A 88 24.20 14.32 2.18
CA ASP A 88 23.66 15.62 1.78
C ASP A 88 22.93 15.57 0.41
N TRP A 89 22.69 14.37 -0.14
CA TRP A 89 21.92 14.17 -1.37
C TRP A 89 20.43 14.51 -1.19
N PRO A 90 19.62 14.57 -2.27
CA PRO A 90 18.21 14.96 -2.20
C PRO A 90 17.45 14.23 -1.10
N THR A 91 16.63 14.98 -0.37
CA THR A 91 15.95 14.53 0.86
C THR A 91 14.86 13.47 0.63
N ASP A 92 14.51 13.20 -0.63
CA ASP A 92 13.48 12.24 -1.03
C ASP A 92 14.03 10.89 -1.51
N GLU A 93 15.30 10.63 -1.20
CA GLU A 93 15.96 9.36 -1.49
C GLU A 93 16.53 8.74 -0.21
N MET A 94 16.50 7.41 -0.17
CA MET A 94 17.22 6.61 0.81
C MET A 94 18.34 5.86 0.11
N TRP A 95 19.51 5.85 0.72
CA TRP A 95 20.68 5.20 0.15
C TRP A 95 21.25 4.17 1.11
N PHE A 96 21.57 2.99 0.61
CA PHE A 96 22.00 1.85 1.42
C PHE A 96 23.31 1.25 0.92
N LEU A 97 24.21 0.91 1.84
CA LEU A 97 25.43 0.18 1.55
C LEU A 97 25.22 -1.33 1.68
N LEU A 98 24.99 -2.02 0.57
CA LEU A 98 24.76 -3.46 0.49
C LEU A 98 26.00 -4.17 -0.06
N GLY A 99 26.72 -4.86 0.83
CA GLY A 99 28.03 -5.42 0.48
C GLY A 99 29.01 -4.30 0.14
N ASN A 100 29.38 -4.21 -1.13
CA ASN A 100 30.23 -3.15 -1.68
C ASN A 100 29.49 -2.23 -2.65
N HIS A 101 28.16 -2.33 -2.73
CA HIS A 101 27.32 -1.56 -3.63
C HIS A 101 26.51 -0.53 -2.86
N VAL A 102 26.43 0.67 -3.43
CA VAL A 102 25.52 1.72 -2.97
C VAL A 102 24.24 1.59 -3.79
N VAL A 103 23.12 1.38 -3.10
CA VAL A 103 21.80 1.17 -3.71
C VAL A 103 20.88 2.31 -3.29
N ARG A 104 20.10 2.79 -4.24
CA ARG A 104 19.16 3.91 -4.08
C ARG A 104 17.73 3.39 -4.02
N PHE A 105 16.92 3.97 -3.14
CA PHE A 105 15.47 3.82 -3.09
C PHE A 105 14.86 5.21 -3.05
N SER A 106 14.20 5.62 -4.14
CA SER A 106 13.51 6.90 -4.22
C SER A 106 12.04 6.73 -4.54
N LYS A 107 11.38 7.86 -4.79
CA LYS A 107 10.02 7.95 -5.33
C LYS A 107 9.79 7.08 -6.55
N VAL A 108 10.81 6.88 -7.40
CA VAL A 108 10.70 6.05 -8.60
C VAL A 108 10.50 4.58 -8.23
N GLU A 109 11.38 4.04 -7.37
CA GLU A 109 11.27 2.67 -6.90
C GLU A 109 9.99 2.46 -6.07
N PHE A 110 9.63 3.43 -5.23
CA PHE A 110 8.38 3.38 -4.46
C PHE A 110 7.16 3.32 -5.38
N ASN A 111 7.06 4.17 -6.39
CA ASN A 111 5.96 4.15 -7.35
C ASN A 111 5.92 2.81 -8.11
N LEU A 112 7.07 2.32 -8.55
CA LEU A 112 7.16 1.05 -9.28
C LEU A 112 6.67 -0.13 -8.43
N ILE A 113 7.00 -0.15 -7.13
CA ILE A 113 6.66 -1.25 -6.22
C ILE A 113 5.21 -1.16 -5.73
N THR A 114 4.74 0.04 -5.39
CA THR A 114 3.43 0.24 -4.76
C THR A 114 2.32 0.57 -5.76
N GLY A 115 2.67 1.07 -6.95
CA GLY A 115 1.73 1.66 -7.89
C GLY A 115 1.27 3.07 -7.54
N LEU A 116 1.59 3.57 -6.34
CA LEU A 116 1.18 4.90 -5.87
C LEU A 116 2.02 5.97 -6.55
N ARG A 117 1.35 6.95 -7.16
CA ARG A 117 2.04 8.07 -7.82
C ARG A 117 2.61 9.01 -6.76
N PHE A 118 3.54 9.86 -7.19
CA PHE A 118 3.97 11.01 -6.41
C PHE A 118 3.54 12.27 -7.14
N GLY A 119 3.17 13.28 -6.37
CA GLY A 119 2.80 14.57 -6.93
C GLY A 119 2.20 15.49 -5.88
N VAL A 120 1.68 16.61 -6.35
CA VAL A 120 0.91 17.52 -5.52
C VAL A 120 -0.43 16.86 -5.24
N VAL A 121 -0.71 16.60 -3.96
CA VAL A 121 -2.01 16.07 -3.53
C VAL A 121 -3.09 17.09 -3.97
N PRO A 122 -4.06 16.68 -4.81
CA PRO A 122 -5.11 17.57 -5.26
C PRO A 122 -5.99 17.99 -4.08
N ASP A 123 -6.71 19.10 -4.21
CA ASP A 123 -7.69 19.49 -3.20
C ASP A 123 -8.75 18.40 -3.03
N ILE A 124 -8.68 17.70 -1.89
CA ILE A 124 -9.53 16.58 -1.54
C ILE A 124 -11.03 16.98 -1.53
N SER A 125 -11.33 18.27 -1.36
CA SER A 125 -12.69 18.78 -1.40
C SER A 125 -13.37 18.60 -2.77
N MET A 126 -12.59 18.43 -3.84
CA MET A 126 -13.11 18.23 -5.20
C MET A 126 -13.85 16.90 -5.39
N TYR A 127 -13.59 15.92 -4.52
CA TYR A 127 -14.34 14.67 -4.51
C TYR A 127 -15.65 14.90 -3.79
N VAL A 128 -16.70 15.16 -4.57
CA VAL A 128 -18.05 15.44 -4.07
C VAL A 128 -18.83 14.16 -3.76
N ALA A 129 -19.87 14.30 -2.94
CA ALA A 129 -20.77 13.19 -2.64
C ALA A 129 -21.51 12.74 -3.92
N VAL A 130 -21.52 11.44 -4.15
CA VAL A 130 -22.31 10.81 -5.22
C VAL A 130 -23.54 10.19 -4.58
N GLU A 131 -24.70 10.40 -5.19
CA GLU A 131 -25.94 9.74 -4.75
C GLU A 131 -25.81 8.22 -4.86
N ASN A 132 -26.32 7.51 -3.85
CA ASN A 132 -26.18 6.07 -3.74
C ASN A 132 -24.70 5.64 -3.75
N SER A 133 -23.77 6.40 -3.15
CA SER A 133 -22.33 6.07 -3.14
C SER A 133 -22.02 4.71 -2.50
N ILE A 134 -20.82 4.18 -2.73
CA ILE A 134 -20.28 2.96 -2.12
C ILE A 134 -20.39 3.04 -0.59
N HIS A 135 -20.13 4.22 -0.01
CA HIS A 135 -20.30 4.43 1.41
C HIS A 135 -21.76 4.28 1.83
N GLN A 136 -22.70 4.93 1.13
CA GLN A 136 -24.13 4.83 1.44
C GLN A 136 -24.67 3.41 1.27
N ARG A 137 -24.16 2.63 0.30
CA ARG A 137 -24.60 1.26 0.05
C ARG A 137 -24.14 0.28 1.13
N TYR A 138 -22.88 0.36 1.54
CA TYR A 138 -22.28 -0.66 2.42
C TYR A 138 -22.08 -0.21 3.87
N PHE A 139 -22.19 1.09 4.14
CA PHE A 139 -22.01 1.68 5.47
C PHE A 139 -23.08 2.75 5.80
N PRO A 140 -24.38 2.52 5.52
CA PRO A 140 -25.42 3.55 5.67
C PRO A 140 -25.60 4.07 7.11
N ALA A 141 -25.26 3.25 8.10
CA ALA A 141 -25.40 3.57 9.53
C ALA A 141 -24.10 4.04 10.20
N HIS A 142 -23.02 4.21 9.43
CA HIS A 142 -21.70 4.56 9.98
C HIS A 142 -21.28 5.93 9.44
N ASP A 143 -21.18 6.93 10.31
CA ASP A 143 -20.57 8.21 9.93
C ASP A 143 -19.05 8.08 9.75
N GLU A 144 -18.44 7.12 10.44
CA GLU A 144 -17.01 6.81 10.36
C GLU A 144 -16.76 5.31 10.21
N VAL A 145 -16.20 4.92 9.07
CA VAL A 145 -15.86 3.53 8.76
C VAL A 145 -14.43 3.24 9.20
N SER A 146 -14.24 2.26 10.09
CA SER A 146 -12.90 1.75 10.41
C SER A 146 -12.42 0.75 9.37
N LEU A 147 -11.11 0.49 9.38
CA LEU A 147 -10.54 -0.56 8.53
C LEU A 147 -11.08 -1.96 8.86
N ASP A 148 -11.43 -2.22 10.13
CA ASP A 148 -12.08 -3.48 10.53
C ASP A 148 -13.51 -3.58 9.99
N ASP A 149 -14.26 -2.47 9.95
CA ASP A 149 -15.59 -2.42 9.32
C ASP A 149 -15.49 -2.73 7.82
N LEU A 150 -14.50 -2.14 7.13
CA LEU A 150 -14.23 -2.44 5.73
C LEU A 150 -13.84 -3.91 5.52
N ARG A 151 -13.03 -4.48 6.41
CA ARG A 151 -12.66 -5.90 6.40
C ARG A 151 -13.90 -6.79 6.56
N VAL A 152 -14.81 -6.44 7.47
CA VAL A 152 -16.08 -7.15 7.68
C VAL A 152 -16.94 -7.07 6.43
N ALA A 153 -17.08 -5.89 5.82
CA ALA A 153 -17.80 -5.72 4.55
C ALA A 153 -17.19 -6.56 3.42
N LEU A 154 -15.86 -6.61 3.28
CA LEU A 154 -15.21 -7.49 2.31
C LEU A 154 -15.39 -8.98 2.62
N THR A 155 -15.66 -9.36 3.87
CA THR A 155 -15.80 -10.77 4.28
C THR A 155 -17.25 -11.26 4.21
N HIS A 156 -18.22 -10.38 4.43
CA HIS A 156 -19.64 -10.75 4.55
C HIS A 156 -20.58 -9.96 3.63
N GLY A 157 -20.06 -8.99 2.89
CA GLY A 157 -20.85 -8.14 2.01
C GLY A 157 -21.39 -8.90 0.80
N GLU A 158 -22.63 -8.59 0.45
CA GLU A 158 -23.28 -9.03 -0.78
C GLU A 158 -23.15 -7.92 -1.83
N PHE A 159 -22.22 -8.11 -2.77
CA PHE A 159 -21.94 -7.12 -3.80
C PHE A 159 -22.83 -7.38 -5.02
N GLN A 160 -23.86 -6.56 -5.18
CA GLN A 160 -24.89 -6.73 -6.24
C GLN A 160 -24.69 -5.77 -7.43
N LYS A 161 -23.59 -5.02 -7.47
CA LYS A 161 -23.26 -4.08 -8.55
C LYS A 161 -21.82 -4.26 -8.99
N ALA A 162 -21.60 -4.11 -10.29
CA ALA A 162 -20.26 -4.09 -10.88
C ALA A 162 -19.37 -3.04 -10.19
N TYR A 163 -18.11 -3.41 -9.97
CA TYR A 163 -17.05 -2.63 -9.34
C TYR A 163 -17.20 -2.32 -7.85
N ASP A 164 -18.27 -2.73 -7.18
CA ASP A 164 -18.44 -2.40 -5.77
C ASP A 164 -17.39 -3.10 -4.89
N VAL A 165 -17.19 -4.40 -5.10
CA VAL A 165 -16.14 -5.14 -4.37
C VAL A 165 -14.76 -4.61 -4.74
N LEU A 166 -14.52 -4.28 -6.02
CA LEU A 166 -13.27 -3.68 -6.47
C LEU A 166 -12.96 -2.39 -5.71
N LYS A 167 -13.91 -1.45 -5.63
CA LYS A 167 -13.74 -0.17 -4.94
C LYS A 167 -13.35 -0.37 -3.48
N LEU A 168 -14.03 -1.28 -2.77
CA LEU A 168 -13.69 -1.60 -1.38
C LEU A 168 -12.32 -2.29 -1.25
N CYS A 169 -11.96 -3.18 -2.18
CA CYS A 169 -10.64 -3.79 -2.22
C CYS A 169 -9.53 -2.76 -2.43
N LEU A 170 -9.72 -1.76 -3.29
CA LEU A 170 -8.74 -0.70 -3.52
C LEU A 170 -8.49 0.14 -2.25
N ILE A 171 -9.56 0.53 -1.54
CA ILE A 171 -9.44 1.22 -0.24
C ILE A 171 -8.72 0.32 0.78
N TYR A 172 -9.10 -0.95 0.84
CA TYR A 172 -8.52 -1.90 1.79
C TYR A 172 -7.03 -2.12 1.53
N MET A 173 -6.62 -2.28 0.26
CA MET A 173 -5.21 -2.36 -0.13
C MET A 173 -4.41 -1.14 0.30
N LEU A 174 -4.91 0.06 -0.03
CA LEU A 174 -4.25 1.30 0.29
C LEU A 174 -3.97 1.41 1.79
N ASN A 175 -4.98 1.21 2.64
CA ASN A 175 -4.84 1.43 4.08
C ASN A 175 -4.17 0.27 4.80
N TRP A 176 -4.58 -0.97 4.53
CA TRP A 176 -4.11 -2.13 5.26
C TRP A 176 -2.77 -2.66 4.76
N ILE A 177 -2.59 -2.77 3.45
CA ILE A 177 -1.41 -3.44 2.89
C ILE A 177 -0.27 -2.43 2.66
N LEU A 178 -0.57 -1.30 2.04
CA LEU A 178 0.46 -0.34 1.62
C LEU A 178 0.85 0.62 2.74
N ILE A 179 -0.12 1.23 3.43
CA ILE A 179 0.15 2.15 4.54
C ILE A 179 0.39 1.37 5.85
N GLY A 180 -0.28 0.23 6.04
CA GLY A 180 -0.13 -0.61 7.24
C GLY A 180 -0.68 0.04 8.50
N VAL A 181 -1.84 0.69 8.41
CA VAL A 181 -2.51 1.31 9.57
C VAL A 181 -3.15 0.26 10.48
N ASP A 182 -3.37 0.60 11.76
CA ASP A 182 -4.08 -0.28 12.69
C ASP A 182 -5.55 -0.48 12.24
N LYS A 183 -6.10 -1.67 12.44
CA LYS A 183 -7.48 -2.01 12.04
C LYS A 183 -8.56 -1.08 12.61
N ARG A 184 -8.28 -0.39 13.73
CA ARG A 184 -9.20 0.55 14.38
C ARG A 184 -9.19 1.94 13.74
N VAL A 185 -8.21 2.22 12.88
CA VAL A 185 -8.09 3.53 12.21
C VAL A 185 -9.29 3.75 11.31
N LYS A 186 -9.82 4.98 11.37
CA LYS A 186 -10.91 5.43 10.52
C LYS A 186 -10.39 5.77 9.13
N ILE A 187 -11.07 5.25 8.11
CA ILE A 187 -10.74 5.51 6.72
C ILE A 187 -11.17 6.94 6.41
N PRO A 188 -10.27 7.78 5.86
CA PRO A 188 -10.64 9.13 5.44
C PRO A 188 -11.79 9.09 4.43
N PHE A 189 -12.88 9.82 4.71
CA PHE A 189 -14.12 9.75 3.93
C PHE A 189 -13.92 10.04 2.43
N TRP A 190 -12.95 10.89 2.11
CA TRP A 190 -12.63 11.23 0.72
C TRP A 190 -12.17 10.03 -0.11
N GLN A 191 -11.62 8.98 0.50
CA GLN A 191 -11.22 7.78 -0.24
C GLN A 191 -12.44 7.05 -0.81
N PHE A 192 -13.55 7.00 -0.07
CA PHE A 192 -14.82 6.45 -0.57
C PHE A 192 -15.36 7.26 -1.75
N ARG A 193 -15.13 8.58 -1.77
CA ARG A 193 -15.51 9.44 -2.88
C ARG A 193 -14.57 9.30 -4.07
N LEU A 194 -13.27 9.16 -3.81
CA LEU A 194 -12.24 9.00 -4.85
C LEU A 194 -12.47 7.72 -5.66
N VAL A 195 -12.76 6.58 -5.01
CA VAL A 195 -12.97 5.30 -5.71
C VAL A 195 -14.24 5.26 -6.56
N GLU A 196 -15.16 6.22 -6.41
CA GLU A 196 -16.28 6.34 -7.35
C GLU A 196 -15.80 6.64 -8.78
N ASN A 197 -14.64 7.29 -8.91
CA ASN A 197 -13.93 7.46 -10.16
C ASN A 197 -12.61 6.68 -10.13
N LEU A 198 -12.65 5.43 -10.59
CA LEU A 198 -11.49 4.53 -10.60
C LEU A 198 -10.29 5.09 -11.39
N ASN A 199 -10.53 5.92 -12.42
CA ASN A 199 -9.44 6.55 -13.17
C ASN A 199 -8.79 7.68 -12.36
N ALA A 200 -9.59 8.43 -11.58
CA ALA A 200 -9.06 9.40 -10.64
C ALA A 200 -8.27 8.71 -9.52
N PHE A 201 -8.75 7.55 -9.02
CA PHE A 201 -8.01 6.74 -8.05
C PHE A 201 -6.65 6.29 -8.60
N ASP A 202 -6.61 5.72 -9.81
CA ASP A 202 -5.36 5.27 -10.44
C ASP A 202 -4.38 6.40 -10.77
N ALA A 203 -4.89 7.63 -10.87
CA ALA A 203 -4.10 8.84 -11.14
C ALA A 203 -3.73 9.61 -9.86
N PHE A 204 -4.21 9.19 -8.69
CA PHE A 204 -4.04 9.92 -7.43
C PHE A 204 -2.57 9.88 -6.96
N PRO A 205 -1.96 11.02 -6.56
CA PRO A 205 -0.58 11.10 -6.10
C PRO A 205 -0.34 10.76 -4.61
#